data_AF-A0A5E6NUW8-F1
#
_entry.id   AF-A0A5E6NUW8-F1
#
_cell.length_a   1.000
_cell.length_b   1.000
_cell.length_c   1.000
_cell.angle_alpha   90.00
_cell.angle_beta   90.00
_cell.angle_gamma   90.00
#
_symmetry.space_group_name_H-M   'P 1'
#
loop_
_entity.id
_entity.type
_entity.pdbx_description
1 polymer ?
#
loop_
_entity_poly.entity_id
_entity_poly.type
_entity_poly.pdbx_seq_one_letter_code
_entity_poly.pdbx_strand_id
1 'polypeptide(L)' 'MGMGGHNVPIILDNQGIRKLTPKECANFQGYPKKYILPNITDSNLYKQFGNSICIPLVERVANNIILALEI' A
#
# COMPACT_ATOMS: atom_id res chain seq x y z
N MET A 1 1.88 -8.35 -6.57
CA MET A 1 1.20 -7.63 -5.49
C MET A 1 0.00 -8.46 -5.11
N GLY A 2 0.04 -9.00 -3.90
CA GLY A 2 -0.73 -10.19 -3.51
C GLY A 2 -0.17 -11.48 -4.13
N MET A 3 -0.79 -12.62 -3.79
CA MET A 3 -0.37 -13.95 -4.28
C MET A 3 -0.66 -14.19 -5.78
N GLY A 4 -1.38 -13.28 -6.45
CA GLY A 4 -1.92 -13.49 -7.80
C GLY A 4 -0.94 -13.44 -8.98
N GLY A 5 0.39 -13.37 -8.76
CA GLY A 5 1.44 -13.48 -9.79
C GLY A 5 1.55 -12.34 -10.81
N HIS A 6 0.41 -11.90 -11.37
CA HIS A 6 0.31 -10.99 -12.50
C HIS A 6 0.29 -9.49 -12.12
N ASN A 7 -0.01 -9.18 -10.86
CA ASN A 7 -0.15 -7.79 -10.40
C ASN A 7 1.19 -7.21 -9.95
N VAL A 8 2.16 -7.04 -10.84
CA VAL A 8 3.48 -6.46 -10.48
C VAL A 8 3.39 -4.93 -10.50
N PRO A 9 3.88 -4.20 -9.47
CA PRO A 9 3.74 -2.75 -9.43
C PRO A 9 4.88 -2.14 -10.26
N ILE A 10 4.57 -1.69 -11.47
CA ILE A 10 5.56 -1.18 -12.42
C ILE A 10 5.34 0.32 -12.63
N ILE A 11 6.45 1.06 -12.72
CA ILE A 11 6.48 2.48 -13.06
C ILE A 11 7.49 2.71 -14.20
N LEU A 12 7.16 3.65 -15.07
CA LEU A 12 8.08 4.25 -16.04
C LEU A 12 8.58 5.57 -15.45
N ASP A 13 9.89 5.70 -15.24
CA ASP A 13 10.53 6.96 -14.86
C ASP A 13 11.58 7.37 -15.89
N ASN A 14 12.30 8.47 -15.63
CA ASN A 14 13.33 9.00 -16.54
C ASN A 14 14.49 8.02 -16.81
N GLN A 15 14.62 6.95 -16.02
CA GLN A 15 15.66 5.93 -16.16
C GLN A 15 15.12 4.64 -16.83
N GLY A 16 13.81 4.54 -17.05
CA GLY A 16 13.16 3.44 -17.75
C GLY A 16 12.06 2.74 -16.94
N ILE A 17 11.72 1.53 -17.36
CA ILE A 17 10.68 0.71 -16.73
C ILE A 17 11.28 -0.05 -15.56
N ARG A 18 10.72 0.12 -14.36
CA ARG A 18 11.13 -0.62 -13.16
C ARG A 18 9.97 -0.97 -12.25
N LYS A 19 10.22 -1.82 -11.26
CA LYS A 19 9.28 -2.06 -10.17
C LYS A 19 9.29 -0.88 -9.20
N LEU A 20 8.13 -0.53 -8.67
CA LEU A 20 8.05 0.28 -7.46
C LEU A 20 8.70 -0.49 -6.32
N THR A 21 9.47 0.21 -5.49
CA THR A 21 10.05 -0.34 -4.25
C THR A 21 8.95 -0.61 -3.23
N PRO A 22 9.19 -1.44 -2.20
CA PRO A 22 8.19 -1.65 -1.14
C PRO A 22 7.81 -0.36 -0.43
N LYS A 23 8.76 0.56 -0.25
CA LYS A 23 8.51 1.87 0.37
C LYS A 23 7.62 2.75 -0.51
N GLU A 24 7.85 2.78 -1.81
CA GLU A 24 6.98 3.49 -2.76
C GLU A 24 5.57 2.88 -2.75
N CYS A 25 5.44 1.55 -2.71
CA CYS A 25 4.14 0.87 -2.60
C CYS A 25 3.39 1.25 -1.32
N ALA A 26 4.08 1.32 -0.18
CA ALA A 26 3.49 1.77 1.09
C ALA A 26 3.04 3.24 1.01
N ASN A 27 3.88 4.11 0.47
CA ASN A 27 3.54 5.52 0.28
C ASN A 27 2.33 5.69 -0.66
N PHE A 28 2.26 4.90 -1.74
CA PHE A 28 1.15 4.94 -2.70
C PHE A 28 -0.18 4.54 -2.05
N GLN A 29 -0.15 3.63 -1.08
CA GLN A 29 -1.33 3.26 -0.29
C GLN A 29 -1.67 4.25 0.83
N GLY A 30 -0.90 5.33 0.98
CA GLY A 30 -1.16 6.37 1.97
C GLY A 30 -0.70 6.03 3.39
N TYR A 31 0.24 5.09 3.53
CA TYR A 31 0.90 4.90 4.82
C TYR A 31 1.67 6.17 5.23
N PRO A 32 1.84 6.43 6.54
CA PRO A 32 2.63 7.56 7.01
C PRO A 32 4.02 7.60 6.38
N LYS A 33 4.51 8.78 5.96
CA LYS A 33 5.85 8.90 5.33
C LYS A 33 6.96 8.30 6.20
N LYS A 34 6.85 8.45 7.52
CA LYS A 34 7.78 7.92 8.54
C LYS A 34 7.50 6.47 8.95
N TYR A 35 6.58 5.77 8.29
CA TYR A 35 6.31 4.35 8.56
C TYR A 35 7.55 3.50 8.31
N ILE A 36 7.95 2.73 9.33
CA ILE A 36 9.13 1.86 9.30
C ILE A 36 8.70 0.52 8.72
N LEU A 37 9.35 0.09 7.63
CA LEU A 37 9.08 -1.21 7.04
C LEU A 37 9.65 -2.32 7.95
N PRO A 38 8.93 -3.43 8.13
CA PRO A 38 9.46 -4.57 8.87
C PRO A 38 10.69 -5.15 8.16
N ASN A 39 11.64 -5.64 8.94
CA ASN A 39 12.87 -6.24 8.42
C ASN A 39 12.62 -7.67 7.90
N ILE A 40 11.98 -7.76 6.74
CA ILE A 40 11.65 -8.99 6.02
C ILE A 40 11.96 -8.82 4.54
N THR A 41 11.90 -9.90 3.76
CA THR A 41 12.21 -9.84 2.32
C THR A 41 11.25 -8.93 1.56
N ASP A 42 11.76 -8.25 0.53
CA ASP A 42 10.96 -7.41 -0.38
C ASP A 42 9.77 -8.17 -0.97
N SER A 43 9.94 -9.45 -1.31
CA SER A 43 8.85 -10.30 -1.80
C SER A 43 7.70 -10.40 -0.80
N ASN A 44 8.00 -10.54 0.49
CA ASN A 44 6.98 -10.56 1.54
C ASN A 44 6.37 -9.17 1.75
N LEU A 45 7.16 -8.09 1.68
CA LEU A 45 6.63 -6.74 1.73
C LEU A 45 5.67 -6.46 0.57
N TYR A 46 6.01 -6.83 -0.66
CA TYR A 46 5.12 -6.70 -1.83
C TYR A 46 3.83 -7.51 -1.67
N LYS A 47 3.89 -8.70 -1.04
CA LYS A 47 2.69 -9.47 -0.72
C LYS A 47 1.83 -8.75 0.32
N GLN A 48 2.43 -8.26 1.40
CA GLN A 48 1.71 -7.54 2.47
C GLN A 48 1.06 -6.26 1.94
N PHE A 49 1.83 -5.41 1.26
CA PHE A 49 1.28 -4.19 0.66
C PHE A 49 0.28 -4.52 -0.44
N GLY A 50 0.53 -5.51 -1.29
CA GLY A 50 -0.41 -5.87 -2.34
C GLY A 50 -1.74 -6.46 -1.84
N ASN A 51 -1.76 -7.03 -0.64
CA ASN A 51 -2.97 -7.51 0.04
C ASN A 51 -3.53 -6.50 1.05
N SER A 52 -2.90 -5.33 1.21
CA SER A 52 -3.36 -4.27 2.09
C SER A 52 -4.38 -3.37 1.38
N ILE A 53 -4.88 -2.39 2.11
CA ILE A 53 -5.92 -1.46 1.68
C ILE A 53 -5.37 -0.03 1.75
N CYS A 54 -5.83 0.84 0.85
CA CYS A 54 -5.49 2.26 0.86
C CYS A 54 -5.97 2.94 2.15
N ILE A 55 -5.03 3.49 2.92
CA ILE A 55 -5.27 4.13 4.22
C ILE A 55 -6.32 5.26 4.15
N PRO A 56 -6.29 6.19 3.16
CA PRO A 56 -7.28 7.26 3.09
C PRO A 56 -8.70 6.76 2.83
N LEU A 57 -8.85 5.59 2.21
CA LEU A 57 -10.16 4.95 2.02
C LEU A 57 -10.69 4.39 3.34
N VAL A 58 -9.85 3.67 4.08
CA VAL A 58 -10.21 3.10 5.39
C VAL A 58 -10.62 4.20 6.36
N GLU A 59 -9.88 5.30 6.41
CA GLU A 59 -10.20 6.47 7.25
C GLU A 59 -11.59 7.04 6.93
N ARG A 60 -11.90 7.23 5.64
CA ARG A 60 -13.23 7.69 5.19
C ARG A 60 -14.35 6.74 5.58
N VAL A 61 -14.15 5.44 5.41
CA VAL A 61 -15.15 4.43 5.77
C VAL A 61 -15.36 4.42 7.28
N ALA A 62 -14.29 4.44 8.07
CA ALA A 62 -14.36 4.47 9.53
C ALA A 62 -15.11 5.71 10.04
N ASN A 63 -14.83 6.90 9.49
CA ASN A 63 -15.53 8.13 9.87
C ASN A 63 -17.05 8.04 9.61
N ASN A 64 -17.47 7.45 8.49
CA ASN A 64 -18.89 7.26 8.21
C ASN A 64 -19.55 6.24 9.17
N ILE A 65 -18.82 5.20 9.56
CA ILE A 65 -19.31 4.23 10.56
C ILE A 65 -19.50 4.93 11.92
N ILE A 66 -18.52 5.73 12.36
CA ILE A 66 -18.62 6.49 13.62
C ILE A 66 -19.84 7.42 13.58
N LEU A 67 -19.99 8.21 12.51
CA LEU A 67 -21.13 9.11 12.33
C LEU A 67 -22.48 8.38 12.36
N ALA A 68 -22.55 7.14 11.87
CA ALA A 68 -23.77 6.34 11.90
C ALA A 68 -24.08 5.74 13.29
N LEU A 69 -23.06 5.57 14.13
CA LEU A 69 -23.19 5.02 15.50
C LEU A 69 -23.43 6.10 16.56
N GLU A 70 -23.02 7.35 16.28
CA GLU A 70 -23.21 8.51 17.18
C GLU A 70 -24.58 9.19 17.00
N ILE A 71 -25.52 8.53 16.31
CA ILE A 71 -26.94 8.94 16.20
C ILE A 71 -27.73 8.39 17.39
#